data_AF-A0A1H4U0Z1-F1
#
_entry.id   AF-A0A1H4U0Z1-F1
#
_cell.length_a   1.000
_cell.length_b   1.000
_cell.length_c   1.000
_cell.angle_alpha   90.00
_cell.angle_beta   90.00
_cell.angle_gamma   90.00
#
_symmetry.space_group_name_H-M   'P 1'
#
loop_
_entity.id
_entity.type
_entity.pdbx_description
1 polymer ?
#
loop_
_entity_poly.entity_id
_entity_poly.type
_entity_poly.pdbx_seq_one_letter_code
_entity_poly.pdbx_strand_id
1 'polypeptide(L)'
;MRKFIFLAIILCVFTANAQEFKLTDTYDVTNQRTVGQEEEDTWAVDVIETKNPEKTIATLNIADFGLLDEIRISVLPEPALEGITEILKITLEYNACCSSTEEFYYLLGEDGVIALPSIKNEYAYEPISDIHYIFPNQSFGKEGTILRAALQYTETYAIKDIKVLRSIAWNDDDFDTEDAITAIN
;
A
#
# COMPACT_ATOMS: atom_id res chain seq x y z
N MET A 1 42.02 -42.01 -23.15
CA MET A 1 40.54 -41.88 -23.23
C MET A 1 40.13 -40.75 -22.31
N ARG A 2 39.69 -39.62 -22.87
CA ARG A 2 39.44 -38.36 -22.14
C ARG A 2 37.96 -38.31 -21.75
N LYS A 3 37.66 -38.33 -20.46
CA LYS A 3 36.28 -38.24 -19.94
C LYS A 3 35.79 -36.80 -20.05
N PHE A 4 34.77 -36.55 -20.85
CA PHE A 4 34.04 -35.29 -20.84
C PHE A 4 32.99 -35.36 -19.74
N ILE A 5 33.14 -34.52 -18.72
CA ILE A 5 32.12 -34.30 -17.69
C ILE A 5 31.23 -33.18 -18.24
N PHE A 6 30.00 -33.53 -18.63
CA PHE A 6 28.96 -32.54 -18.91
C PHE A 6 28.40 -32.03 -17.59
N LEU A 7 28.76 -30.80 -17.21
CA LEU A 7 28.13 -30.07 -16.12
C LEU A 7 26.86 -29.41 -16.67
N ALA A 8 25.69 -30.00 -16.38
CA ALA A 8 24.41 -29.37 -16.70
C ALA A 8 24.13 -28.28 -15.66
N ILE A 9 24.40 -27.03 -16.01
CA ILE A 9 23.96 -25.86 -15.25
C ILE A 9 22.47 -25.68 -15.55
N ILE A 10 21.61 -26.16 -14.65
CA ILE A 10 20.19 -25.83 -14.67
C ILE A 10 20.06 -24.42 -14.08
N LEU A 11 20.06 -23.42 -14.97
CA LEU A 11 19.68 -22.06 -14.62
C LEU A 11 18.15 -22.06 -14.41
N CYS A 12 17.70 -22.38 -13.19
CA CYS A 12 16.33 -22.10 -12.78
C CYS A 12 16.18 -20.57 -12.67
N VAL A 13 15.76 -19.93 -13.76
CA VAL A 13 15.25 -18.57 -13.70
C VAL A 13 13.91 -18.65 -12.97
N PHE A 14 13.93 -18.49 -11.65
CA PHE A 14 12.71 -18.19 -10.91
C PHE A 14 12.26 -16.81 -11.36
N THR A 15 11.33 -16.76 -12.32
CA THR A 15 10.53 -15.55 -12.52
C THR A 15 9.61 -15.48 -11.30
N ALA A 16 10.06 -14.85 -10.23
CA ALA A 16 9.15 -14.44 -9.16
C ALA A 16 8.13 -13.51 -9.83
N ASN A 17 6.89 -13.97 -9.96
CA ASN A 17 5.82 -13.11 -10.43
C ASN A 17 5.66 -12.03 -9.37
N ALA A 18 5.80 -10.77 -9.77
CA ALA A 18 5.46 -9.64 -8.92
C ALA A 18 4.05 -9.83 -8.37
N GLN A 19 3.89 -9.62 -7.07
CA GLN A 19 2.60 -9.70 -6.41
C GLN A 19 1.85 -8.37 -6.54
N GLU A 20 0.53 -8.45 -6.53
CA GLU A 20 -0.37 -7.31 -6.54
C GLU A 20 -1.31 -7.43 -5.35
N PHE A 21 -1.79 -6.29 -4.85
CA PHE A 21 -2.84 -6.26 -3.86
C PHE A 21 -4.11 -6.93 -4.41
N LYS A 22 -4.78 -7.71 -3.56
CA LYS A 22 -6.03 -8.39 -3.91
C LYS A 22 -7.13 -8.04 -2.92
N LEU A 23 -8.33 -7.79 -3.42
CA LEU A 23 -9.52 -7.61 -2.57
C LEU A 23 -9.70 -8.84 -1.66
N THR A 24 -10.19 -8.60 -0.45
CA THR A 24 -10.33 -9.63 0.58
C THR A 24 -11.58 -9.42 1.42
N ASP A 25 -12.17 -10.53 1.87
CA ASP A 25 -13.26 -10.56 2.86
C ASP A 25 -12.74 -10.93 4.26
N THR A 26 -11.41 -11.04 4.43
CA THR A 26 -10.77 -11.39 5.71
C THR A 26 -10.88 -10.26 6.73
N TYR A 27 -11.07 -9.04 6.25
CA TYR A 27 -11.21 -7.83 7.04
C TYR A 27 -12.50 -7.12 6.66
N ASP A 28 -13.05 -6.36 7.61
CA ASP A 28 -14.26 -5.56 7.42
C ASP A 28 -14.18 -4.27 8.24
N VAL A 29 -15.09 -3.34 7.94
CA VAL A 29 -15.25 -2.06 8.66
C VAL A 29 -16.53 -2.09 9.50
N THR A 30 -16.42 -1.69 10.77
CA THR A 30 -17.54 -1.69 11.72
C THR A 30 -17.50 -0.49 12.68
N ASN A 31 -18.43 -0.46 13.64
CA ASN A 31 -18.50 0.51 14.75
C ASN A 31 -18.42 1.98 14.30
N GLN A 32 -19.10 2.30 13.21
CA GLN A 32 -19.20 3.64 12.66
C GLN A 32 -19.81 4.62 13.68
N ARG A 33 -19.10 5.71 13.95
CA ARG A 33 -19.50 6.74 14.92
C ARG A 33 -19.01 8.12 14.50
N THR A 34 -19.83 9.16 14.69
CA THR A 34 -19.41 10.54 14.46
C THR A 34 -18.35 10.94 15.50
N VAL A 35 -17.31 11.64 15.06
CA VAL A 35 -16.24 12.15 15.93
C VAL A 35 -16.02 13.63 15.61
N GLY A 36 -15.95 14.47 16.64
CA GLY A 36 -15.78 15.91 16.47
C GLY A 36 -17.02 16.71 16.88
N GLN A 37 -17.06 17.97 16.48
CA GLN A 37 -18.25 18.82 16.66
C GLN A 37 -19.31 18.47 15.60
N GLU A 38 -20.60 18.76 15.85
CA GLU A 38 -21.70 18.42 14.92
C GLU A 38 -21.53 19.01 13.49
N GLU A 39 -20.71 20.05 13.33
CA GLU A 39 -20.39 20.66 12.04
C GLU A 39 -19.25 19.95 11.28
N GLU A 40 -18.50 19.06 11.94
CA GLU A 40 -17.44 18.27 11.31
C GLU A 40 -18.02 16.96 10.79
N ASP A 41 -18.03 16.76 9.47
CA ASP A 41 -18.47 15.50 8.83
C ASP A 41 -17.37 14.43 8.90
N THR A 42 -16.86 14.20 10.12
CA THR A 42 -15.83 13.21 10.40
C THR A 42 -16.42 12.02 11.13
N TRP A 43 -16.15 10.83 10.60
CA TRP A 43 -16.62 9.57 11.17
C TRP A 43 -15.44 8.68 11.50
N ALA A 44 -15.45 8.11 12.70
CA ALA A 44 -14.55 7.02 13.03
C ALA A 44 -15.19 5.67 12.67
N VAL A 45 -14.39 4.81 12.07
CA VAL A 45 -14.74 3.42 11.79
C VAL A 45 -13.62 2.50 12.25
N ASP A 46 -13.96 1.32 12.76
CA ASP A 46 -12.98 0.33 13.20
C ASP A 46 -12.79 -0.73 12.11
N VAL A 47 -11.54 -1.03 11.80
CA VAL A 47 -11.14 -2.09 10.89
C VAL A 47 -10.89 -3.34 11.73
N ILE A 48 -11.59 -4.43 11.42
CA ILE A 48 -11.54 -5.67 12.20
C ILE A 48 -11.20 -6.86 11.31
N GLU A 49 -10.72 -7.94 11.93
CA GLU A 49 -10.64 -9.25 11.30
C GLU A 49 -12.02 -9.93 11.33
N THR A 50 -12.58 -10.31 10.19
CA THR A 50 -13.96 -10.83 10.08
C THR A 50 -14.20 -12.07 10.95
N LYS A 51 -13.18 -12.92 11.10
CA LYS A 51 -13.24 -14.13 11.93
C LYS A 51 -12.95 -13.88 13.41
N ASN A 52 -12.49 -12.70 13.76
CA ASN A 52 -12.23 -12.28 15.14
C ASN A 52 -12.63 -10.80 15.34
N PRO A 53 -13.94 -10.49 15.38
CA PRO A 53 -14.42 -9.11 15.42
C PRO A 53 -14.01 -8.30 16.66
N GLU A 54 -13.57 -8.97 17.73
CA GLU A 54 -13.03 -8.32 18.93
C GLU A 54 -11.62 -7.75 18.70
N LYS A 55 -10.93 -8.21 17.66
CA LYS A 55 -9.59 -7.74 17.27
C LYS A 55 -9.71 -6.59 16.27
N THR A 56 -9.62 -5.37 16.80
CA THR A 56 -9.45 -4.16 16.00
C THR A 56 -8.01 -4.04 15.50
N ILE A 57 -7.85 -3.94 14.18
CA ILE A 57 -6.57 -3.71 13.51
C ILE A 57 -6.21 -2.22 13.56
N ALA A 58 -7.19 -1.36 13.28
CA ALA A 58 -7.03 0.09 13.30
C ALA A 58 -8.38 0.80 13.46
N THR A 59 -8.34 2.08 13.84
CA THR A 59 -9.49 2.98 13.76
C THR A 59 -9.15 4.06 12.74
N LEU A 60 -9.97 4.19 11.71
CA LEU A 60 -9.85 5.22 10.68
C LEU A 60 -10.75 6.40 11.03
N ASN A 61 -10.22 7.61 10.95
CA ASN A 61 -11.02 8.83 10.98
C ASN A 61 -11.23 9.29 9.53
N ILE A 62 -12.44 9.10 9.02
CA ILE A 62 -12.85 9.43 7.67
C ILE A 62 -13.43 10.84 7.70
N ALA A 63 -12.69 11.80 7.15
CA ALA A 63 -13.20 13.15 6.89
C ALA A 63 -14.12 13.14 5.66
N ASP A 64 -15.00 14.14 5.58
CA ASP A 64 -15.93 14.35 4.46
C ASP A 64 -16.75 13.10 4.12
N PHE A 65 -17.26 12.42 5.15
CA PHE A 65 -17.93 11.12 5.00
C PHE A 65 -19.13 11.15 4.05
N GLY A 66 -19.84 12.27 3.96
CA GLY A 66 -20.94 12.47 3.01
C GLY A 66 -20.52 12.46 1.54
N LEU A 67 -19.23 12.57 1.25
CA LEU A 67 -18.65 12.46 -0.09
C LEU A 67 -17.98 11.10 -0.35
N LEU A 68 -17.96 10.21 0.64
CA LEU A 68 -17.39 8.87 0.51
C LEU A 68 -18.28 8.02 -0.40
N ASP A 69 -17.68 7.47 -1.46
CA ASP A 69 -18.37 6.60 -2.42
C ASP A 69 -18.12 5.12 -2.07
N GLU A 70 -16.88 4.75 -1.80
CA GLU A 70 -16.51 3.35 -1.55
C GLU A 70 -15.36 3.21 -0.55
N ILE A 71 -15.41 2.14 0.25
CA ILE A 71 -14.26 1.63 1.01
C ILE A 71 -13.87 0.27 0.42
N ARG A 72 -12.62 0.14 -0.04
CA ARG A 72 -12.05 -1.12 -0.53
C ARG A 72 -10.96 -1.60 0.41
N ILE A 73 -11.02 -2.88 0.78
CA ILE A 73 -9.97 -3.52 1.56
C ILE A 73 -9.26 -4.56 0.70
N SER A 74 -7.94 -4.47 0.66
CA SER A 74 -7.09 -5.36 -0.11
C SER A 74 -5.85 -5.76 0.67
N VAL A 75 -5.24 -6.89 0.31
CA VAL A 75 -4.07 -7.43 1.00
C VAL A 75 -2.96 -7.80 0.03
N LEU A 76 -1.73 -7.69 0.54
CA LEU A 76 -0.51 -8.18 -0.10
C LEU A 76 0.17 -9.16 0.87
N PRO A 77 0.06 -10.47 0.62
CA PRO A 77 0.65 -11.48 1.50
C PRO A 77 2.17 -11.55 1.29
N GLU A 78 2.89 -11.89 2.35
CA GLU A 78 4.34 -12.16 2.34
C GLU A 78 5.12 -11.07 1.58
N PRO A 79 5.13 -9.81 2.07
CA PRO A 79 5.72 -8.66 1.38
C PRO A 79 7.24 -8.73 1.22
N ALA A 80 7.89 -9.82 1.63
CA ALA A 80 9.33 -9.98 1.74
C ALA A 80 9.99 -8.88 2.62
N LEU A 81 9.30 -8.56 3.72
CA LEU A 81 9.81 -7.80 4.86
C LEU A 81 9.86 -8.76 6.04
N GLU A 82 11.02 -8.85 6.72
CA GLU A 82 11.19 -9.77 7.85
C GLU A 82 10.15 -9.49 8.95
N GLY A 83 9.57 -10.52 9.54
CA GLY A 83 8.56 -10.36 10.61
C GLY A 83 7.19 -9.83 10.17
N ILE A 84 7.01 -9.40 8.91
CA ILE A 84 5.72 -8.95 8.36
C ILE A 84 5.09 -10.07 7.54
N THR A 85 3.88 -10.44 7.91
CA THR A 85 3.13 -11.55 7.29
C THR A 85 2.24 -11.06 6.15
N GLU A 86 1.67 -9.86 6.26
CA GLU A 86 0.74 -9.29 5.29
C GLU A 86 0.74 -7.77 5.36
N ILE A 87 0.49 -7.10 4.23
CA ILE A 87 0.13 -5.69 4.19
C ILE A 87 -1.37 -5.58 3.96
N LEU A 88 -2.07 -4.88 4.85
CA LEU A 88 -3.45 -4.48 4.66
C LEU A 88 -3.50 -3.07 4.06
N LYS A 89 -4.13 -2.94 2.89
CA LYS A 89 -4.41 -1.65 2.25
C LYS A 89 -5.91 -1.37 2.27
N ILE A 90 -6.27 -0.19 2.77
CA ILE A 90 -7.63 0.32 2.78
C ILE A 90 -7.67 1.57 1.91
N THR A 91 -8.49 1.54 0.87
CA THR A 91 -8.68 2.66 -0.05
C THR A 91 -10.07 3.24 0.18
N LEU A 92 -10.13 4.52 0.53
CA LEU A 92 -11.33 5.33 0.56
C LEU A 92 -11.42 6.07 -0.78
N GLU A 93 -12.52 5.91 -1.51
CA GLU A 93 -12.79 6.62 -2.75
C GLU A 93 -13.83 7.72 -2.47
N TYR A 94 -13.50 8.95 -2.83
CA TYR A 94 -14.37 10.12 -2.65
C TYR A 94 -14.84 10.64 -4.00
N ASN A 95 -16.13 10.93 -4.07
CA ASN A 95 -16.77 11.49 -5.26
C ASN A 95 -17.21 12.93 -4.98
N ALA A 96 -16.28 13.86 -5.21
CA ALA A 96 -16.48 15.29 -5.09
C ALA A 96 -16.48 15.97 -6.48
N CYS A 97 -16.04 17.23 -6.57
CA CYS A 97 -15.83 17.89 -7.87
C CYS A 97 -14.68 17.25 -8.68
N CYS A 98 -13.72 16.65 -8.00
CA CYS A 98 -12.68 15.77 -8.53
C CYS A 98 -12.83 14.40 -7.85
N SER A 99 -12.46 13.32 -8.55
CA SER A 99 -12.30 12.02 -7.90
C SER A 99 -11.02 12.06 -7.08
N SER A 100 -11.03 11.47 -5.89
CA SER A 100 -9.82 11.30 -5.09
C SER A 100 -9.86 10.01 -4.29
N THR A 101 -8.68 9.54 -3.91
CA THR A 101 -8.53 8.39 -3.03
C THR A 101 -7.65 8.74 -1.84
N GLU A 102 -8.03 8.27 -0.66
CA GLU A 102 -7.15 8.20 0.50
C GLU A 102 -6.83 6.74 0.82
N GLU A 103 -5.55 6.41 0.90
CA GLU A 103 -5.07 5.05 1.10
C GLU A 103 -4.31 4.92 2.43
N PHE A 104 -4.72 3.94 3.23
CA PHE A 104 -4.10 3.57 4.49
C PHE A 104 -3.43 2.20 4.36
N TYR A 105 -2.21 2.08 4.89
CA TYR A 105 -1.42 0.87 4.82
C TYR A 105 -1.00 0.42 6.21
N TYR A 106 -1.27 -0.84 6.53
CA TYR A 106 -0.93 -1.45 7.81
C TYR A 106 -0.07 -2.70 7.57
N LEU A 107 1.13 -2.71 8.12
CA LEU A 107 2.03 -3.86 8.12
C LEU A 107 1.62 -4.75 9.29
N LEU A 108 1.17 -5.97 8.99
CA LEU A 108 0.73 -6.94 9.99
C LEU A 108 1.87 -7.91 10.27
N GLY A 109 2.46 -7.81 11.47
CA GLY A 109 3.53 -8.68 11.92
C GLY A 109 3.15 -9.50 13.16
N GLU A 110 4.05 -10.39 13.57
CA GLU A 110 3.87 -11.16 14.81
C GLU A 110 3.85 -10.26 16.06
N ASP A 111 4.61 -9.17 16.03
CA ASP A 111 4.78 -8.23 17.14
C ASP A 111 3.71 -7.11 17.17
N GLY A 112 2.82 -7.04 16.19
CA GLY A 112 1.73 -6.06 16.15
C GLY A 112 1.45 -5.48 14.77
N VAL A 113 0.91 -4.27 14.76
CA VAL A 113 0.47 -3.55 13.56
C VAL A 113 1.22 -2.23 13.47
N ILE A 114 1.86 -1.97 12.33
CA ILE A 114 2.56 -0.71 12.04
C ILE A 114 1.80 0.01 10.93
N ALA A 115 1.42 1.26 11.18
CA ALA A 115 0.76 2.11 10.18
C ALA A 115 1.81 2.91 9.40
N LEU A 116 1.72 2.91 8.07
CA LEU A 116 2.45 3.88 7.25
C LEU A 116 1.65 5.18 7.13
N PRO A 117 2.31 6.32 6.85
CA PRO A 117 1.63 7.55 6.50
C PRO A 117 0.65 7.34 5.34
N SER A 118 -0.58 7.85 5.47
CA SER A 118 -1.60 7.71 4.43
C SER A 118 -1.19 8.45 3.15
N ILE A 119 -1.72 7.99 2.02
CA ILE A 119 -1.49 8.61 0.72
C ILE A 119 -2.82 9.17 0.20
N LYS A 120 -2.82 10.45 -0.16
CA LYS A 120 -3.93 11.09 -0.86
C LYS A 120 -3.56 11.31 -2.33
N ASN A 121 -4.40 10.83 -3.22
CA ASN A 121 -4.29 11.06 -4.67
C ASN A 121 -5.56 11.76 -5.15
N GLU A 122 -5.40 12.86 -5.89
CA GLU A 122 -6.51 13.58 -6.51
C GLU A 122 -6.41 13.46 -8.03
N TYR A 123 -7.51 13.07 -8.65
CA TYR A 123 -7.61 12.82 -10.08
C TYR A 123 -8.38 13.96 -10.74
N ALA A 124 -7.62 14.98 -11.16
CA ALA A 124 -8.12 16.13 -11.91
C ALA A 124 -7.89 15.96 -13.44
N TYR A 125 -7.79 17.06 -14.18
CA TYR A 125 -7.79 17.07 -15.65
C TYR A 125 -6.42 16.85 -16.33
N GLU A 126 -5.33 16.74 -15.55
CA GLU A 126 -3.94 16.73 -16.02
C GLU A 126 -3.25 15.38 -15.75
N PRO A 127 -2.06 15.08 -16.34
CA PRO A 127 -1.64 13.69 -16.55
C PRO A 127 -1.66 12.89 -15.27
N ILE A 128 -2.22 11.68 -15.39
CA ILE A 128 -2.49 10.77 -14.29
C ILE A 128 -1.16 10.41 -13.65
N SER A 129 -0.90 11.00 -12.49
CA SER A 129 0.15 10.55 -11.61
C SER A 129 -0.45 10.33 -10.24
N ASP A 130 -0.09 9.21 -9.65
CA ASP A 130 -0.48 8.87 -8.30
C ASP A 130 0.76 8.45 -7.50
N ILE A 131 0.66 8.63 -6.20
CA ILE A 131 1.65 8.18 -5.26
C ILE A 131 1.21 6.82 -4.75
N HIS A 132 2.16 5.89 -4.66
CA HIS A 132 1.96 4.54 -4.12
C HIS A 132 3.10 4.15 -3.21
N TYR A 133 2.83 3.21 -2.30
CA TYR A 133 3.90 2.37 -1.74
C TYR A 133 4.13 1.16 -2.63
N ILE A 134 5.40 0.88 -2.92
CA ILE A 134 5.85 -0.31 -3.63
C ILE A 134 6.63 -1.18 -2.64
N PHE A 135 6.10 -2.38 -2.39
CA PHE A 135 6.70 -3.35 -1.48
C PHE A 135 7.71 -4.26 -2.20
N PRO A 136 8.65 -4.90 -1.48
CA PRO A 136 9.74 -5.68 -2.09
C PRO A 136 9.30 -6.78 -3.07
N ASN A 137 8.15 -7.41 -2.81
CA ASN A 137 7.62 -8.50 -3.64
C ASN A 137 6.78 -8.03 -4.84
N GLN A 138 6.63 -6.72 -5.05
CA GLN A 138 5.90 -6.14 -6.18
C GLN A 138 6.82 -5.77 -7.35
N SER A 139 6.20 -5.43 -8.49
CA SER A 139 6.91 -4.88 -9.63
C SER A 139 7.66 -3.62 -9.19
N PHE A 140 8.95 -3.51 -9.57
CA PHE A 140 9.82 -2.39 -9.18
C PHE A 140 10.13 -2.30 -7.67
N GLY A 141 9.74 -3.30 -6.88
CA GLY A 141 10.12 -3.43 -5.49
C GLY A 141 11.62 -3.62 -5.29
N LYS A 142 12.09 -3.28 -4.10
CA LYS A 142 13.49 -3.46 -3.69
C LYS A 142 13.54 -4.26 -2.40
N GLU A 143 14.39 -5.28 -2.36
CA GLU A 143 14.57 -6.14 -1.19
C GLU A 143 14.80 -5.33 0.10
N GLY A 144 14.07 -5.70 1.16
CA GLY A 144 14.17 -5.09 2.49
C GLY A 144 13.70 -3.64 2.59
N THR A 145 13.11 -3.07 1.54
CA THR A 145 12.79 -1.65 1.45
C THR A 145 11.36 -1.41 0.97
N ILE A 146 10.65 -0.48 1.60
CA ILE A 146 9.38 0.04 1.08
C ILE A 146 9.68 1.33 0.32
N LEU A 147 9.25 1.43 -0.93
CA LEU A 147 9.44 2.64 -1.72
C LEU A 147 8.14 3.43 -1.74
N ARG A 148 8.18 4.73 -1.41
CA ARG A 148 7.11 5.66 -1.74
C ARG A 148 7.45 6.31 -3.06
N ALA A 149 6.63 6.11 -4.09
CA ALA A 149 6.94 6.55 -5.45
C ALA A 149 5.74 7.24 -6.10
N ALA A 150 6.04 8.24 -6.95
CA ALA A 150 5.08 8.79 -7.88
C ALA A 150 5.17 8.00 -9.20
N LEU A 151 4.05 7.42 -9.64
CA LEU A 151 3.93 6.72 -10.90
C LEU A 151 3.29 7.67 -11.91
N GLN A 152 3.88 7.78 -13.09
CA GLN A 152 3.27 8.50 -14.21
C GLN A 152 2.75 7.47 -15.21
N TYR A 153 1.51 7.63 -15.68
CA TYR A 153 0.93 6.73 -16.67
C TYR A 153 0.93 7.31 -18.08
N THR A 154 0.86 6.41 -19.07
CA THR A 154 0.45 6.72 -20.43
C THR A 154 -1.06 6.95 -20.51
N GLU A 155 -1.54 7.47 -21.65
CA GLU A 155 -2.98 7.59 -21.94
C GLU A 155 -3.74 6.24 -21.92
N THR A 156 -3.01 5.12 -22.00
CA THR A 156 -3.56 3.76 -21.94
C THR A 156 -3.37 3.11 -20.57
N TYR A 157 -3.10 3.90 -19.52
CA TYR A 157 -2.92 3.45 -18.13
C TYR A 157 -1.76 2.46 -17.93
N ALA A 158 -0.74 2.51 -18.78
CA ALA A 158 0.51 1.78 -18.56
C ALA A 158 1.50 2.68 -17.81
N ILE A 159 2.28 2.11 -16.88
CA ILE A 159 3.33 2.86 -16.18
C ILE A 159 4.36 3.33 -17.21
N LYS A 160 4.53 4.65 -17.31
CA LYS A 160 5.49 5.33 -18.18
C LYS A 160 6.78 5.63 -17.44
N ASP A 161 6.68 6.10 -16.20
CA ASP A 161 7.82 6.49 -15.37
C ASP A 161 7.52 6.26 -13.88
N ILE A 162 8.57 6.04 -13.09
CA ILE A 162 8.50 5.86 -11.64
C ILE A 162 9.55 6.76 -10.99
N LYS A 163 9.09 7.74 -10.23
CA LYS A 163 9.95 8.60 -9.43
C LYS A 163 9.87 8.18 -7.96
N VAL A 164 10.94 7.58 -7.45
CA VAL A 164 11.07 7.30 -6.01
C VAL A 164 11.13 8.63 -5.26
N LEU A 165 10.16 8.85 -4.38
CA LEU A 165 10.10 10.00 -3.49
C LEU A 165 10.84 9.70 -2.19
N ARG A 166 10.68 8.48 -1.66
CA ARG A 166 11.30 8.05 -0.42
C ARG A 166 11.59 6.54 -0.42
N SER A 167 12.68 6.17 0.24
CA SER A 167 13.05 4.79 0.55
C SER A 167 12.93 4.62 2.06
N ILE A 168 12.12 3.66 2.49
CA ILE A 168 11.79 3.43 3.90
C ILE A 168 12.35 2.07 4.30
N ALA A 169 13.25 2.06 5.30
CA ALA A 169 13.56 0.85 6.03
C ALA A 169 12.42 0.61 7.02
N TRP A 170 11.70 -0.50 6.87
CA TRP A 170 10.48 -0.75 7.65
C TRP A 170 10.76 -0.98 9.15
N ASN A 171 12.01 -1.33 9.48
CA ASN A 171 12.51 -1.57 10.84
C ASN A 171 13.30 -0.37 11.40
N ASP A 172 13.17 0.80 10.79
CA ASP A 172 13.73 2.05 11.30
C ASP A 172 12.65 2.79 12.12
N ASP A 173 13.05 3.42 13.22
CA ASP A 173 12.13 4.01 14.21
C ASP A 173 11.56 5.38 13.76
N ASP A 174 11.89 5.86 12.56
CA ASP A 174 11.54 7.20 12.08
C ASP A 174 10.98 7.21 10.64
N PHE A 175 9.64 7.28 10.54
CA PHE A 175 8.91 7.45 9.28
C PHE A 175 8.57 8.91 8.97
N ASP A 176 9.08 9.91 9.71
CA ASP A 176 8.61 11.31 9.64
C ASP A 176 9.53 12.26 8.85
N THR A 177 10.70 11.82 8.40
CA THR A 177 11.64 12.68 7.68
C THR A 177 11.44 12.69 6.15
N GLU A 178 10.93 13.83 5.62
CA GLU A 178 10.77 14.11 4.18
C GLU A 178 12.11 14.45 3.49
N ASP A 179 13.06 13.53 3.46
CA ASP A 179 14.24 13.69 2.60
C ASP A 179 13.96 13.04 1.23
N ALA A 180 13.55 13.89 0.28
CA ALA A 180 13.39 13.49 -1.11
C ALA A 180 14.73 12.98 -1.67
N ILE A 181 14.81 11.69 -2.02
CA ILE A 181 15.98 11.17 -2.71
C ILE A 181 15.90 11.62 -4.17
N THR A 182 16.67 12.65 -4.52
CA THR A 182 16.89 13.00 -5.93
C THR A 182 17.82 11.94 -6.51
N ALA A 183 17.25 10.89 -7.11
CA ALA A 183 18.01 10.01 -7.97
C ALA A 183 18.36 10.80 -9.23
N ILE A 184 19.65 11.18 -9.32
CA ILE A 184 20.26 11.73 -10.52
C ILE A 184 20.26 10.62 -11.58
N ASN A 185 19.67 10.89 -12.74
CA ASN A 185 20.04 10.25 -14.01
C ASN A 185 20.45 11.36 -14.98
#